data_AF-T1AL73-F1
#
_entry.id   AF-T1AL73-F1
#
_cell.length_a   1.000
_cell.length_b   1.000
_cell.length_c   1.000
_cell.angle_alpha   90.00
_cell.angle_beta   90.00
_cell.angle_gamma   90.00
#
_symmetry.space_group_name_H-M   'P 1'
#
loop_
_entity.id
_entity.type
_entity.pdbx_description
1 polymer ?
#
loop_
_entity_poly.entity_id
_entity_poly.type
_entity_poly.pdbx_seq_one_letter_code
_entity_poly.pdbx_strand_id
1 'polypeptide(L)'
;MGAVKRIFVACIGGQMKWDSPKAQIQMNESVINQVSDTALMAAAYRAIETDRPNAMFHDPLAAKLAGEQGRKIIGSLPKQAFIGGWTVVIRTRIIDDFIQGAIAEGVDTILNLGAWLDTRPYR
;
A
#
# COMPACT_ATOMS: atom_id res chain seq x y z
N MET A 1 27.44 12.00 -22.22
CA MET A 1 26.02 11.83 -21.83
C MET A 1 25.93 10.58 -20.96
N GLY A 2 25.70 10.76 -19.66
CA GLY A 2 25.62 9.66 -18.69
C GLY A 2 24.33 8.85 -18.89
N ALA A 3 24.42 7.52 -18.72
CA ALA A 3 23.28 6.64 -18.84
C ALA A 3 22.22 6.97 -17.76
N VAL A 4 21.00 7.29 -18.20
CA VAL A 4 19.86 7.48 -17.29
C VAL A 4 19.52 6.13 -16.68
N LYS A 5 19.85 5.93 -15.40
CA LYS A 5 19.44 4.75 -14.65
C LYS A 5 17.97 4.93 -14.28
N ARG A 6 17.10 4.04 -14.76
CA ARG A 6 15.65 4.07 -14.50
C ARG A 6 15.27 2.83 -13.71
N ILE A 7 14.52 3.01 -12.63
CA ILE A 7 13.99 1.90 -11.83
C ILE A 7 12.47 1.94 -11.84
N PHE A 8 11.89 0.76 -12.04
CA PHE A 8 10.46 0.52 -11.95
C PHE A 8 10.14 -0.12 -10.60
N VAL A 9 9.28 0.53 -9.84
CA VAL A 9 8.69 -0.06 -8.63
C VAL A 9 7.26 -0.46 -8.98
N ALA A 10 7.02 -1.76 -9.08
CA ALA A 10 5.70 -2.32 -9.32
C ALA A 10 5.19 -2.99 -8.04
N CYS A 11 4.08 -2.49 -7.51
CA CYS A 11 3.35 -3.15 -6.43
C CYS A 11 2.43 -4.19 -7.08
N ILE A 12 2.76 -5.48 -6.99
CA ILE A 12 1.96 -6.55 -7.57
C ILE A 12 0.67 -6.72 -6.73
N GLY A 13 -0.39 -6.03 -7.13
CA GLY A 13 -1.77 -6.41 -6.81
C GLY A 13 -2.23 -7.44 -7.83
N GLY A 14 -2.00 -8.72 -7.55
CA GLY A 14 -2.42 -9.80 -8.46
C GLY A 14 -3.94 -9.90 -8.52
N GLN A 15 -4.52 -9.72 -9.70
CA GLN A 15 -5.81 -10.34 -10.07
C GLN A 15 -5.70 -10.96 -11.46
N MET A 16 -5.43 -12.27 -11.48
CA MET A 16 -5.60 -13.11 -12.64
C MET A 16 -7.08 -13.51 -12.70
N LYS A 17 -7.82 -13.01 -13.69
CA LYS A 17 -9.20 -13.45 -13.96
C LYS A 17 -9.16 -14.70 -14.83
N TRP A 18 -9.64 -15.82 -14.29
CA TRP A 18 -9.97 -17.04 -15.03
C TRP A 18 -11.50 -17.08 -15.17
N ASP A 19 -12.01 -17.10 -16.39
CA ASP A 19 -13.44 -17.18 -16.66
C ASP A 19 -13.96 -18.60 -16.36
N SER A 20 -14.90 -18.73 -15.43
CA SER A 20 -15.65 -19.96 -15.16
C SER A 20 -17.14 -19.65 -14.96
N PRO A 21 -18.07 -20.58 -15.29
CA PRO A 21 -19.48 -20.28 -15.42
C PRO A 21 -20.13 -19.87 -14.09
N LYS A 22 -20.97 -18.83 -14.15
CA LYS A 22 -21.60 -18.18 -12.99
C LYS A 22 -22.49 -19.13 -12.19
N ALA A 23 -22.00 -19.62 -11.06
CA ALA A 23 -22.85 -20.05 -9.95
C ALA A 23 -23.20 -18.80 -9.13
N GLN A 24 -24.50 -18.49 -8.99
CA GLN A 24 -24.99 -17.40 -8.15
C GLN A 24 -24.70 -17.72 -6.67
N ILE A 25 -23.68 -17.08 -6.11
CA ILE A 25 -23.39 -17.08 -4.68
C ILE A 25 -24.02 -15.82 -4.09
N GLN A 26 -24.91 -16.01 -3.13
CA GLN A 26 -25.50 -14.93 -2.34
C GLN A 26 -24.38 -14.15 -1.64
N MET A 27 -24.17 -12.90 -2.06
CA MET A 27 -23.07 -12.09 -1.53
C MET A 27 -23.44 -11.50 -0.18
N ASN A 28 -22.86 -12.05 0.89
CA ASN A 28 -22.62 -11.25 2.09
C ASN A 28 -21.75 -10.07 1.68
N GLU A 29 -22.16 -8.87 2.06
CA GLU A 29 -21.49 -7.61 1.73
C GLU A 29 -20.03 -7.67 2.22
N SER A 30 -19.09 -7.80 1.29
CA SER A 30 -17.67 -7.88 1.63
C SER A 30 -17.20 -6.54 2.22
N VAL A 31 -16.33 -6.58 3.22
CA VAL A 31 -15.75 -5.36 3.83
C VAL A 31 -14.95 -4.52 2.81
N ILE A 32 -14.43 -5.17 1.76
CA ILE A 32 -13.68 -4.57 0.66
C ILE A 32 -14.48 -4.84 -0.61
N ASN A 33 -15.11 -3.80 -1.15
CA ASN A 33 -15.99 -3.91 -2.32
C ASN A 33 -15.35 -3.29 -3.58
N GLN A 34 -14.38 -2.40 -3.42
CA GLN A 34 -13.68 -1.70 -4.50
C GLN A 34 -12.17 -1.74 -4.32
N VAL A 35 -11.41 -1.58 -5.41
CA VAL A 35 -9.94 -1.50 -5.35
C VAL A 35 -9.49 -0.33 -4.44
N SER A 36 -10.28 0.75 -4.42
CA SER A 36 -10.10 1.89 -3.52
C SER A 36 -10.10 1.52 -2.04
N ASP A 37 -10.86 0.51 -1.63
CA ASP A 37 -10.94 0.08 -0.22
C ASP A 37 -9.61 -0.54 0.22
N THR A 38 -8.93 -1.24 -0.68
CA THR A 38 -7.59 -1.79 -0.41
C THR A 38 -6.55 -0.67 -0.25
N ALA A 39 -6.66 0.41 -1.03
CA ALA A 39 -5.79 1.56 -0.89
C ALA A 39 -6.02 2.31 0.44
N LEU A 40 -7.27 2.49 0.84
CA LEU A 40 -7.65 3.09 2.13
C LEU A 40 -7.16 2.23 3.30
N MET A 41 -7.29 0.91 3.21
CA MET A 41 -6.76 -0.04 4.20
C MET A 41 -5.23 0.08 4.32
N ALA A 42 -4.52 0.12 3.20
CA ALA A 42 -3.06 0.26 3.21
C ALA A 42 -2.62 1.60 3.83
N ALA A 43 -3.30 2.71 3.51
CA ALA A 43 -3.06 4.00 4.15
C ALA A 43 -3.34 3.95 5.66
N ALA A 44 -4.41 3.28 6.09
CA ALA A 44 -4.73 3.13 7.50
C ALA A 44 -3.64 2.37 8.28
N TYR A 45 -3.11 1.28 7.72
CA TYR A 45 -2.00 0.56 8.36
C TYR A 45 -0.71 1.40 8.44
N ARG A 46 -0.41 2.21 7.43
CA ARG A 46 0.73 3.15 7.49
C ARG A 46 0.53 4.24 8.54
N ALA A 47 -0.70 4.69 8.76
CA ALA A 47 -1.03 5.62 9.83
C ALA A 47 -0.78 4.99 11.21
N ILE A 48 -1.26 3.76 11.43
CA ILE A 48 -1.01 3.01 12.67
C ILE A 48 0.48 2.86 12.91
N GLU A 49 1.26 2.50 11.88
CA GLU A 49 2.72 2.38 12.01
C GLU A 49 3.38 3.71 12.39
N THR A 50 2.96 4.81 11.77
CA THR A 50 3.49 6.16 12.02
C THR A 50 3.32 6.57 13.48
N ASP A 51 2.22 6.17 14.12
CA ASP A 51 1.91 6.48 15.52
C ASP A 51 2.66 5.58 16.53
N ARG A 52 3.34 4.51 16.07
CA ARG A 52 4.09 3.63 16.97
C ARG A 52 5.34 4.33 17.50
N PRO A 53 5.68 4.16 18.81
CA PRO A 53 6.90 4.71 19.37
C PRO A 53 8.19 4.25 18.67
N ASN A 54 8.18 3.02 18.14
CA ASN A 54 9.29 2.40 17.42
C ASN A 54 8.95 2.15 15.95
N ALA A 55 8.28 3.12 15.32
CA ALA A 55 7.87 3.05 13.92
C ALA A 55 9.07 2.77 13.00
N MET A 56 8.87 1.89 12.03
CA MET A 56 9.85 1.60 10.97
C MET A 56 9.95 2.76 9.96
N PHE A 57 8.90 3.58 9.84
CA PHE A 57 8.84 4.78 9.01
C PHE A 57 7.73 5.71 9.52
N HIS A 58 7.77 6.97 9.08
CA HIS A 58 6.70 7.94 9.34
C HIS A 58 6.06 8.41 8.04
N ASP A 59 4.74 8.27 7.93
CA ASP A 59 3.93 8.75 6.81
C ASP A 59 2.88 9.75 7.35
N PRO A 60 3.22 11.05 7.45
CA PRO A 60 2.36 12.05 8.10
C PRO A 60 1.04 12.29 7.36
N LEU A 61 0.94 11.88 6.09
CA LEU A 61 -0.27 12.05 5.27
C LEU A 61 -1.19 10.82 5.33
N ALA A 62 -0.70 9.67 5.82
CA ALA A 62 -1.45 8.41 5.85
C ALA A 62 -2.80 8.52 6.58
N ALA A 63 -2.81 9.12 7.78
CA ALA A 63 -4.03 9.23 8.58
C ALA A 63 -5.10 10.09 7.88
N LYS A 64 -4.67 11.17 7.22
CA LYS A 64 -5.55 12.06 6.46
C LYS A 64 -6.12 11.36 5.23
N LEU A 65 -5.29 10.62 4.49
CA LEU A 65 -5.70 9.92 3.27
C LEU A 65 -6.56 8.68 3.54
N ALA A 66 -6.27 7.94 4.63
CA ALA A 66 -7.09 6.81 5.05
C ALA A 66 -8.52 7.24 5.42
N GLY A 67 -8.64 8.42 6.04
CA GLY A 67 -9.92 8.98 6.46
C GLY A 67 -10.70 8.04 7.40
N GLU A 68 -12.00 8.31 7.53
CA GLU A 68 -12.89 7.48 8.35
C GLU A 68 -13.10 6.08 7.77
N GLN A 69 -13.15 5.97 6.44
CA GLN A 69 -13.40 4.71 5.75
C GLN A 69 -12.25 3.71 5.95
N GLY A 70 -10.99 4.13 5.80
CA GLY A 70 -9.84 3.27 6.07
C GLY A 70 -9.82 2.76 7.52
N ARG A 71 -10.21 3.61 8.49
CA ARG A 71 -10.35 3.22 9.90
C ARG A 71 -11.47 2.21 10.13
N LYS A 72 -12.63 2.39 9.47
CA LYS A 72 -13.74 1.42 9.53
C LYS A 72 -13.33 0.07 8.96
N ILE A 73 -12.65 0.06 7.81
CA ILE A 73 -12.16 -1.16 7.17
C ILE A 73 -11.27 -1.93 8.15
N ILE A 74 -10.19 -1.32 8.67
CA ILE A 74 -9.30 -2.02 9.61
C ILE A 74 -10.01 -2.49 10.88
N GLY A 75 -10.98 -1.73 11.38
CA GLY A 75 -11.74 -2.06 12.60
C GLY A 75 -12.71 -3.23 12.41
N SER A 76 -13.17 -3.46 11.17
CA SER A 76 -14.08 -4.55 10.81
C SER A 76 -13.36 -5.84 10.43
N LEU A 77 -12.04 -5.80 10.21
CA LEU A 77 -11.27 -6.99 9.85
C LEU A 77 -11.07 -7.93 11.05
N PRO A 78 -11.16 -9.26 10.86
CA PRO A 78 -10.87 -10.22 11.91
C PRO A 78 -9.42 -10.08 12.38
N LYS A 79 -9.13 -10.36 13.65
CA LYS A 79 -7.78 -10.19 14.24
C LYS A 79 -6.69 -10.99 13.49
N GLN A 80 -7.03 -12.06 12.78
CA GLN A 80 -6.12 -12.83 11.94
C GLN A 80 -5.68 -12.07 10.67
N ALA A 81 -6.46 -11.09 10.21
CA ALA A 81 -6.08 -10.18 9.12
C ALA A 81 -4.95 -9.21 9.51
N PHE A 82 -4.51 -9.21 10.76
CA PHE A 82 -3.35 -8.46 11.25
C PHE A 82 -2.04 -8.85 10.53
N ILE A 83 -1.98 -10.05 9.93
CA ILE A 83 -0.91 -10.45 9.00
C ILE A 83 -0.83 -9.47 7.81
N GLY A 84 -1.98 -8.94 7.35
CA GLY A 84 -2.05 -7.89 6.34
C GLY A 84 -1.43 -6.56 6.78
N GLY A 85 -1.51 -6.22 8.07
CA GLY A 85 -0.89 -5.00 8.60
C GLY A 85 0.63 -5.03 8.55
N TRP A 86 1.24 -6.11 9.05
CA TRP A 86 2.71 -6.22 9.09
C TRP A 86 3.34 -6.29 7.69
N THR A 87 2.64 -6.92 6.73
CA THR A 87 3.10 -6.96 5.34
C THR A 87 3.08 -5.57 4.69
N VAL A 88 2.09 -4.71 4.98
CA VAL A 88 2.08 -3.31 4.51
C VAL A 88 3.26 -2.53 5.08
N VAL A 89 3.56 -2.72 6.37
CA VAL A 89 4.66 -2.03 7.05
C VAL A 89 6.02 -2.41 6.45
N ILE A 90 6.34 -3.71 6.41
CA ILE A 90 7.61 -4.18 5.87
C ILE A 90 7.77 -3.79 4.41
N ARG A 91 6.72 -3.98 3.60
CA ARG A 91 6.74 -3.58 2.19
C ARG A 91 7.04 -2.10 2.03
N THR A 92 6.48 -1.24 2.90
CA THR A 92 6.75 0.19 2.86
C THR A 92 8.22 0.48 3.14
N ARG A 93 8.76 -0.07 4.23
CA ARG A 93 10.17 0.12 4.61
C ARG A 93 11.14 -0.35 3.53
N ILE A 94 10.94 -1.57 3.01
CA ILE A 94 11.84 -2.18 2.01
C ILE A 94 11.83 -1.36 0.72
N ILE A 95 10.66 -0.97 0.23
CA ILE A 95 10.57 -0.16 -0.99
C ILE A 95 11.22 1.21 -0.77
N ASP A 96 11.06 1.82 0.41
CA ASP A 96 11.71 3.09 0.74
C ASP A 96 13.24 2.94 0.72
N ASP A 97 13.79 1.87 1.31
CA ASP A 97 15.23 1.59 1.26
C ASP A 97 15.74 1.42 -0.18
N PHE A 98 15.02 0.67 -1.02
CA PHE A 98 15.40 0.49 -2.41
C PHE A 98 15.39 1.80 -3.20
N ILE A 99 14.37 2.64 -2.97
CA ILE A 99 14.28 3.96 -3.60
C ILE A 99 15.44 4.85 -3.16
N GLN A 100 15.71 4.92 -1.85
CA GLN A 100 16.79 5.75 -1.33
C GLN A 100 18.17 5.26 -1.82
N GLY A 101 18.40 3.95 -1.85
CA GLY A 101 19.60 3.36 -2.44
C GLY A 101 19.76 3.71 -3.92
N ALA A 102 18.69 3.58 -4.71
CA ALA A 102 18.68 3.93 -6.12
C ALA A 102 19.03 5.42 -6.36
N ILE A 103 18.45 6.32 -5.57
CA ILE A 103 18.75 7.75 -5.63
C ILE A 103 20.23 8.00 -5.31
N ALA A 104 20.76 7.36 -4.26
CA ALA A 104 22.18 7.46 -3.91
C ALA A 104 23.11 6.95 -5.02
N GLU A 105 22.66 6.00 -5.84
CA GLU A 105 23.39 5.49 -7.01
C GLU A 105 23.26 6.35 -8.29
N GLY A 106 22.55 7.48 -8.20
CA GLY A 106 22.39 8.45 -9.27
C GLY A 106 21.15 8.27 -10.15
N VAL A 107 20.13 7.54 -9.69
CA VAL A 107 18.81 7.55 -10.34
C VAL A 107 18.15 8.91 -10.12
N ASP A 108 17.76 9.57 -11.21
CA ASP A 108 17.10 10.89 -11.19
C ASP A 108 15.58 10.81 -11.46
N THR A 109 15.09 9.62 -11.86
CA THR A 109 13.71 9.43 -12.31
C THR A 109 13.12 8.15 -11.69
N ILE A 110 12.00 8.31 -10.98
CA ILE A 110 11.26 7.21 -10.35
C ILE A 110 9.83 7.20 -10.90
N LEU A 111 9.40 6.03 -11.39
CA LEU A 111 8.02 5.81 -11.82
C LEU A 111 7.29 4.91 -10.82
N ASN A 112 6.27 5.46 -10.15
CA ASN A 112 5.43 4.75 -9.19
C ASN A 112 4.15 4.23 -9.84
N LEU A 113 4.13 2.96 -10.22
CA LEU A 113 3.00 2.34 -10.91
C LEU A 113 1.97 1.81 -9.92
N GLY A 114 0.68 2.11 -10.17
CA GLY A 114 -0.39 1.75 -9.24
C GLY A 114 -0.25 2.46 -7.90
N ALA A 115 0.23 3.72 -7.92
CA ALA A 115 0.60 4.49 -6.73
C ALA A 115 -0.54 4.66 -5.72
N TRP A 116 -1.81 4.67 -6.14
CA TRP A 116 -2.95 4.81 -5.24
C TRP A 116 -2.77 5.96 -4.22
N LEU A 117 -2.80 5.68 -2.91
CA LEU A 117 -2.60 6.63 -1.82
C LEU A 117 -1.16 6.63 -1.32
N ASP A 118 -0.18 6.34 -2.17
CA ASP A 118 1.25 6.42 -1.83
C ASP A 118 1.72 7.86 -1.72
N THR A 119 2.42 8.15 -0.62
CA THR A 119 2.81 9.50 -0.22
C THR A 119 4.30 9.76 -0.40
N ARG A 120 5.07 8.79 -0.90
CA ARG A 120 6.53 8.93 -1.14
C ARG A 120 6.94 10.21 -1.88
N PRO A 121 6.22 10.70 -2.90
CA PRO A 121 6.60 11.97 -3.54
C PRO A 121 6.49 13.20 -2.64
N TYR A 122 5.91 13.06 -1.44
CA TYR A 122 5.62 14.13 -0.49
C TYR A 122 6.34 13.97 0.85
N ARG A 123 7.22 12.96 1.01
CA ARG A 123 7.96 12.71 2.26
C ARG A 123 9.38 12.20 2.01
#